data_AF-A0A399DPB1-F1
#
_entry.id   AF-A0A399DPB1-F1
#
_cell.length_a   1.000
_cell.length_b   1.000
_cell.length_c   1.000
_cell.angle_alpha   90.00
_cell.angle_beta   90.00
_cell.angle_gamma   90.00
#
_symmetry.space_group_name_H-M   'P 1'
#
loop_
_entity.id
_entity.type
_entity.pdbx_description
1 polymer ?
#
loop_
_entity_poly.entity_id
_entity_poly.type
_entity_poly.pdbx_seq_one_letter_code
_entity_poly.pdbx_strand_id
1 'polypeptide(L)'
;MPQVRLRVLPDRFGEPLPYACEAELLAGALPPGEPGEIVVSGGHVLGGYLGGVGDAETKWRDPATGTVWHRTGDAGYFDAQGRLWLLGRCSARAGDLYPFAVEVAAQFFPGVERAALAGCGERRVLFVEWRGTPDAAGLAGALEWAGLHEVRPVARIPLDSRLGTKVDYPKLRGMCRERR
;
A
#
# COMPACT_ATOMS: atom_id res chain seq x y z
N MET A 1 28.02 0.40 12.12
CA MET A 1 27.02 -0.20 11.21
C MET A 1 26.26 0.93 10.53
N PRO A 2 26.07 0.94 9.20
CA PRO A 2 25.21 1.96 8.59
C PRO A 2 23.79 1.76 9.13
N GLN A 3 23.35 2.68 10.00
CA GLN A 3 22.03 2.64 10.61
C GLN A 3 21.00 3.00 9.54
N VAL A 4 20.02 2.11 9.32
CA VAL A 4 18.83 2.45 8.54
C VAL A 4 18.04 3.47 9.35
N ARG A 5 17.74 4.63 8.75
CA ARG A 5 16.80 5.59 9.31
C ARG A 5 15.46 5.37 8.63
N LEU A 6 14.42 5.09 9.41
CA LEU A 6 13.06 4.89 8.92
C LEU A 6 12.13 5.89 9.58
N ARG A 7 11.20 6.46 8.81
CA ARG A 7 10.10 7.29 9.31
C ARG A 7 8.80 6.90 8.61
N VAL A 8 7.69 7.19 9.27
CA VAL A 8 6.35 7.14 8.69
C VAL A 8 5.88 8.58 8.55
N LEU A 9 5.56 9.01 7.33
CA LEU A 9 5.09 10.36 7.01
C LEU A 9 3.60 10.32 6.64
N PRO A 10 2.85 11.42 6.70
CA PRO A 10 1.51 11.49 6.13
C PRO A 10 1.48 10.91 4.71
N ASP A 11 0.55 10.01 4.44
CA ASP A 11 0.45 9.35 3.14
C ASP A 11 0.07 10.37 2.05
N ARG A 12 1.06 10.74 1.25
CA ARG A 12 0.94 11.61 0.08
C ARG A 12 1.61 10.95 -1.13
N PHE A 13 1.54 9.62 -1.22
CA PHE A 13 2.19 8.89 -2.30
C PHE A 13 1.73 9.38 -3.67
N GLY A 14 2.69 9.64 -4.57
CA GLY A 14 2.42 10.25 -5.88
C GLY A 14 2.40 11.79 -5.90
N GLU A 15 2.38 12.44 -4.74
CA GLU A 15 2.53 13.89 -4.61
C GLU A 15 3.93 14.25 -4.08
N PRO A 16 4.48 15.42 -4.44
CA PRO A 16 5.72 15.89 -3.85
C PRO A 16 5.62 16.08 -2.33
N LEU A 17 6.67 15.67 -1.60
CA LEU A 17 6.75 15.93 -0.16
C LEU A 17 7.01 17.44 0.07
N PRO A 18 6.26 18.10 0.97
CA PRO A 18 6.27 19.56 1.10
C PRO A 18 7.35 20.08 2.07
N TYR A 19 8.42 19.32 2.30
CA TYR A 19 9.46 19.66 3.28
C TYR A 19 10.64 20.37 2.60
N ALA A 20 11.07 21.49 3.18
CA ALA A 20 12.19 22.28 2.67
C ALA A 20 13.56 21.73 3.09
N CYS A 21 13.63 21.01 4.21
CA CYS A 21 14.87 20.41 4.73
C CYS A 21 14.61 19.12 5.52
N GLU A 22 15.66 18.36 5.86
CA GLU A 22 15.50 17.08 6.57
C GLU A 22 14.88 17.28 7.96
N ALA A 23 15.18 18.38 8.64
CA ALA A 23 14.60 18.67 9.95
C ALA A 23 13.07 18.78 9.90
N GLU A 24 12.51 19.43 8.87
CA GLU A 24 11.06 19.52 8.67
C GLU A 24 10.45 18.16 8.31
N LEU A 25 11.11 17.36 7.48
CA LEU A 25 10.67 16.00 7.17
C LEU A 25 10.59 15.15 8.44
N LEU A 26 11.63 15.22 9.28
CA LEU A 26 11.68 14.48 10.53
C LEU A 26 10.62 14.96 11.52
N ALA A 27 10.35 16.26 11.58
CA ALA A 27 9.30 16.85 12.41
C ALA A 27 7.89 16.49 11.90
N GLY A 28 7.74 16.24 10.60
CA GLY A 28 6.49 15.80 9.98
C GLY A 28 6.21 14.29 10.11
N ALA A 29 7.07 13.54 10.80
CA ALA A 29 6.82 12.12 11.04
C ALA A 29 5.62 11.90 11.96
N LEU A 30 4.80 10.91 11.61
CA LEU A 30 3.61 10.54 12.34
C LEU A 30 3.97 9.86 13.69
N PRO A 31 3.17 10.07 14.74
CA PRO A 31 3.36 9.38 16.01
C PRO A 31 3.02 7.87 15.89
N PRO A 32 3.42 7.06 16.89
CA PRO A 32 3.02 5.65 16.93
C PRO A 32 1.49 5.48 16.88
N GLY A 33 1.05 4.48 16.12
CA GLY A 33 -0.36 4.16 15.90
C GLY A 33 -0.99 4.86 14.69
N GLU A 34 -0.32 5.86 14.10
CA GLU A 34 -0.86 6.59 12.94
C GLU A 34 -0.35 6.03 11.60
N PRO A 35 -1.24 5.56 10.72
CA PRO A 35 -0.89 5.10 9.37
C PRO A 35 -0.33 6.21 8.48
N GLY A 36 0.74 5.88 7.75
CA GLY A 36 1.31 6.76 6.75
C GLY A 36 2.25 6.05 5.77
N GLU A 37 2.92 6.82 4.94
CA GLU A 37 3.92 6.34 3.99
C GLU A 37 5.26 6.04 4.69
N ILE A 38 5.82 4.86 4.42
CA ILE A 38 7.13 4.45 4.92
C ILE A 38 8.23 5.08 4.05
N VAL A 39 9.16 5.78 4.69
CA VAL A 39 10.36 6.33 4.05
C VAL A 39 11.63 5.88 4.75
N VAL A 40 12.68 5.64 3.97
CA VAL A 40 13.97 5.14 4.48
C VAL A 40 15.15 5.95 3.97
N SER A 41 16.18 6.12 4.80
CA SER A 41 17.45 6.76 4.46
C SER A 41 18.62 5.97 5.06
N GLY A 42 19.78 6.03 4.42
CA GLY A 42 21.00 5.37 4.88
C GLY A 42 21.97 5.10 3.73
N GLY A 43 23.17 4.61 4.05
CA GLY A 43 24.23 4.39 3.04
C GLY A 43 23.91 3.37 1.94
N HIS A 44 22.84 2.57 2.10
CA HIS A 44 22.35 1.63 1.10
C HIS A 44 21.33 2.25 0.13
N VAL A 45 20.84 3.47 0.41
CA VAL A 45 19.86 4.14 -0.44
C VAL A 45 20.58 4.73 -1.65
N LEU A 46 20.20 4.23 -2.84
CA LEU A 46 20.68 4.77 -4.10
C LEU A 46 20.19 6.22 -4.27
N GLY A 47 21.09 7.07 -4.78
CA GLY A 47 20.82 8.48 -5.04
C GLY A 47 19.76 8.72 -6.12
N GLY A 48 19.51 7.73 -6.97
CA GLY A 48 18.51 7.77 -8.03
C GLY A 48 18.58 6.53 -8.92
N TYR A 49 17.65 6.41 -9.85
CA TYR A 49 17.65 5.42 -10.91
C TYR A 49 18.54 5.83 -12.09
N LEU A 50 18.95 4.86 -12.90
CA LEU A 50 19.65 5.14 -14.15
C LEU A 50 18.76 5.98 -15.07
N GLY A 51 19.23 7.17 -15.45
CA GLY A 51 18.45 8.11 -16.27
C GLY A 51 17.36 8.88 -15.51
N GLY A 52 17.26 8.73 -14.18
CA GLY A 52 16.37 9.52 -13.32
C GLY A 52 14.88 9.19 -13.42
N VAL A 53 14.49 8.21 -14.23
CA VAL A 53 13.08 7.81 -14.39
C VAL A 53 12.57 7.19 -13.07
N GLY A 54 11.58 7.85 -12.46
CA GLY A 54 10.99 7.44 -11.18
C GLY A 54 11.60 8.09 -9.94
N ASP A 55 12.64 8.93 -10.08
CA ASP A 55 13.26 9.60 -8.94
C ASP A 55 12.31 10.60 -8.28
N ALA A 56 11.56 11.38 -9.06
CA ALA A 56 10.62 12.36 -8.52
C ALA A 56 9.52 11.73 -7.64
N GLU A 57 9.10 10.50 -7.95
CA GLU A 57 8.11 9.77 -7.16
C GLU A 57 8.75 9.11 -5.93
N THR A 58 9.96 8.54 -6.09
CA THR A 58 10.56 7.61 -5.12
C THR A 58 11.68 8.21 -4.27
N LYS A 59 12.11 9.44 -4.53
CA LYS A 59 13.23 10.09 -3.86
C LYS A 59 12.83 11.50 -3.42
N TRP A 60 13.10 11.78 -2.15
CA TRP A 60 13.17 13.14 -1.64
C TRP A 60 14.62 13.43 -1.27
N ARG A 61 15.13 14.60 -1.66
CA ARG A 61 16.52 15.00 -1.42
C ARG A 61 16.52 16.29 -0.63
N ASP A 62 17.23 16.28 0.49
CA ASP A 62 17.51 17.50 1.25
C ASP A 62 18.37 18.44 0.38
N PRO A 63 17.90 19.65 0.05
CA PRO A 63 18.65 20.61 -0.76
C PRO A 63 19.96 21.09 -0.12
N ALA A 64 20.04 21.13 1.21
CA ALA A 64 21.19 21.64 1.95
C ALA A 64 22.25 20.56 2.18
N THR A 65 21.83 19.34 2.54
CA THR A 65 22.75 18.25 2.92
C THR A 65 22.97 17.22 1.81
N GLY A 66 22.11 17.20 0.80
CA GLY A 66 22.11 16.19 -0.25
C GLY A 66 21.58 14.83 0.20
N THR A 67 21.16 14.69 1.46
CA THR A 67 20.61 13.46 2.04
C THR A 67 19.41 12.97 1.25
N VAL A 68 19.41 11.67 0.93
CA VAL A 68 18.31 11.04 0.18
C VAL A 68 17.44 10.22 1.12
N TRP A 69 16.15 10.49 1.06
CA TRP A 69 15.09 9.63 1.60
C TRP A 69 14.41 8.93 0.43
N HIS A 70 14.37 7.61 0.50
CA HIS A 70 13.63 6.78 -0.43
C HIS A 70 12.21 6.58 0.08
N ARG A 71 11.25 6.94 -0.76
CA ARG A 71 9.83 6.69 -0.62
C ARG A 71 9.52 5.30 -1.13
N THR A 72 9.16 4.38 -0.24
CA THR A 72 8.97 2.96 -0.63
C THR A 72 7.64 2.75 -1.35
N GLY A 73 6.67 3.65 -1.13
CA GLY A 73 5.28 3.52 -1.56
C GLY A 73 4.49 2.46 -0.81
N ASP A 74 5.04 1.96 0.30
CA ASP A 74 4.36 1.11 1.25
C ASP A 74 3.79 1.97 2.40
N ALA A 75 2.61 1.61 2.85
CA ALA A 75 1.96 2.19 4.01
C ALA A 75 2.26 1.36 5.25
N GLY A 76 2.37 2.03 6.40
CA GLY A 76 2.55 1.38 7.68
C GLY A 76 2.49 2.36 8.85
N TYR A 77 2.67 1.83 10.05
CA TYR A 77 2.80 2.63 11.27
C TYR A 77 3.72 1.93 12.27
N PHE A 78 4.28 2.69 13.20
CA PHE A 78 4.95 2.10 14.36
C PHE A 78 3.96 1.87 15.49
N ASP A 79 4.02 0.73 16.17
CA ASP A 79 3.31 0.58 17.43
C ASP A 79 4.08 1.23 18.60
N ALA A 80 3.46 1.22 19.79
CA ALA A 80 4.06 1.78 21.01
C ALA A 80 5.36 1.08 21.45
N GLN A 81 5.67 -0.11 20.90
CA GLN A 81 6.91 -0.84 21.15
C GLN A 81 7.97 -0.57 20.06
N GLY A 82 7.68 0.31 19.10
CA GLY A 82 8.59 0.64 18.00
C GLY A 82 8.66 -0.43 16.92
N ARG A 83 7.70 -1.35 16.84
CA ARG A 83 7.60 -2.35 15.75
C ARG A 83 6.85 -1.75 14.59
N LEU A 84 7.33 -1.99 13.36
CA LEU A 84 6.69 -1.53 12.14
C LEU A 84 5.59 -2.52 11.71
N TRP A 85 4.37 -2.01 11.54
CA TRP A 85 3.23 -2.73 11.00
C TRP A 85 2.97 -2.30 9.56
N LEU A 86 2.92 -3.26 8.65
CA LEU A 86 2.67 -3.00 7.23
C LEU A 86 1.17 -2.98 6.94
N LEU A 87 0.75 -2.06 6.07
CA LEU A 87 -0.63 -1.88 5.66
C LEU A 87 -0.85 -2.12 4.16
N GLY A 88 0.23 -2.33 3.39
CA GLY A 88 0.18 -2.59 1.95
C GLY A 88 0.68 -1.39 1.15
N ARG A 89 0.20 -1.23 -0.09
CA ARG A 89 0.64 -0.13 -0.97
C ARG A 89 -0.22 1.11 -0.74
N CYS A 90 0.42 2.29 -0.63
CA CYS A 90 -0.30 3.57 -0.59
C CYS A 90 -1.20 3.75 -1.82
N SER A 91 -0.68 3.41 -3.01
CA SER A 91 -1.42 3.50 -4.29
C SER A 91 -2.60 2.54 -4.44
N ALA A 92 -2.78 1.61 -3.50
CA ALA A 92 -3.87 0.66 -3.45
C ALA A 92 -4.91 0.97 -2.37
N ARG A 93 -4.74 2.07 -1.62
CA ARG A 93 -5.69 2.52 -0.61
C ARG A 93 -7.09 2.71 -1.23
N ALA A 94 -8.12 2.24 -0.53
CA ALA A 94 -9.53 2.30 -0.93
C ALA A 94 -10.32 3.17 0.06
N GLY A 95 -10.36 4.48 -0.20
CA GLY A 95 -10.84 5.46 0.78
C GLY A 95 -9.81 5.63 1.90
N ASP A 96 -10.22 5.43 3.15
CA ASP A 96 -9.32 5.44 4.30
C ASP A 96 -8.63 4.09 4.56
N LEU A 97 -9.07 3.02 3.91
CA LEU A 97 -8.65 1.65 4.19
C LEU A 97 -7.48 1.21 3.31
N TYR A 98 -6.45 0.67 3.96
CA TYR A 98 -5.33 0.03 3.27
C TYR A 98 -5.60 -1.47 3.05
N PRO A 99 -5.13 -2.04 1.94
CA PRO A 99 -5.58 -3.35 1.48
C PRO A 99 -5.08 -4.53 2.33
N PHE A 100 -3.88 -4.45 2.91
CA PHE A 100 -3.15 -5.64 3.36
C PHE A 100 -3.90 -6.41 4.45
N ALA A 101 -4.46 -5.73 5.45
CA ALA A 101 -5.20 -6.39 6.52
C ALA A 101 -6.46 -7.10 5.99
N VAL A 102 -7.16 -6.49 5.03
CA VAL A 102 -8.37 -7.08 4.41
C VAL A 102 -8.00 -8.29 3.59
N GLU A 103 -6.98 -8.18 2.75
CA GLU A 103 -6.52 -9.25 1.86
C GLU A 103 -6.00 -10.46 2.64
N VAL A 104 -5.21 -10.22 3.69
CA VAL A 104 -4.71 -11.28 4.58
C VAL A 104 -5.86 -11.95 5.31
N ALA A 105 -6.80 -11.18 5.89
CA ALA A 105 -7.95 -11.75 6.59
C ALA A 105 -8.82 -12.60 5.64
N ALA A 106 -9.03 -12.14 4.41
CA ALA A 106 -9.77 -12.89 3.40
C ALA A 106 -9.11 -14.22 3.03
N GLN A 107 -7.78 -14.29 2.98
CA GLN A 107 -7.04 -15.53 2.68
C GLN A 107 -7.27 -16.65 3.72
N PHE A 108 -7.70 -16.31 4.94
CA PHE A 108 -8.06 -17.31 5.95
C PHE A 108 -9.50 -17.83 5.80
N PHE A 109 -10.31 -17.25 4.91
CA PHE A 109 -11.67 -17.70 4.68
C PHE A 109 -11.70 -18.96 3.79
N PRO A 110 -12.56 -19.96 4.08
CA PRO A 110 -12.60 -21.22 3.34
C PRO A 110 -12.74 -21.05 1.82
N GLY A 111 -11.80 -21.64 1.09
CA GLY A 111 -11.79 -21.66 -0.37
C GLY A 111 -11.25 -20.40 -1.05
N VAL A 112 -10.93 -19.33 -0.31
CA VAL A 112 -10.26 -18.16 -0.89
C VAL A 112 -8.83 -18.52 -1.27
N GLU A 113 -8.48 -18.38 -2.55
CA GLU A 113 -7.11 -18.61 -3.05
C GLU A 113 -6.30 -17.32 -3.12
N ARG A 114 -6.98 -16.22 -3.46
CA ARG A 114 -6.39 -14.88 -3.52
C ARG A 114 -7.48 -13.84 -3.32
N ALA A 115 -7.13 -12.75 -2.65
CA ALA A 115 -7.99 -11.60 -2.49
C ALA A 115 -7.22 -10.33 -2.83
N ALA A 116 -7.91 -9.35 -3.42
CA ALA A 116 -7.35 -8.04 -3.71
C ALA A 116 -8.40 -6.96 -3.50
N LEU A 117 -8.11 -5.98 -2.63
CA LEU A 117 -9.01 -4.86 -2.36
C LEU A 117 -8.77 -3.73 -3.37
N ALA A 118 -9.85 -3.17 -3.92
CA ALA A 118 -9.76 -1.97 -4.75
C ALA A 118 -10.80 -0.92 -4.37
N GLY A 119 -10.40 0.34 -4.47
CA GLY A 119 -11.31 1.48 -4.54
C GLY A 119 -11.89 1.61 -5.95
N CYS A 120 -13.20 1.44 -6.07
CA CYS A 120 -13.98 1.57 -7.30
C CYS A 120 -14.86 2.84 -7.22
N GLY A 121 -14.22 4.01 -7.30
CA GLY A 121 -14.85 5.27 -6.88
C GLY A 121 -14.98 5.30 -5.36
N GLU A 122 -16.15 5.66 -4.85
CA GLU A 122 -16.49 5.65 -3.41
C GLU A 122 -16.62 4.21 -2.84
N ARG A 123 -16.76 3.20 -3.71
CA ARG A 123 -17.03 1.82 -3.28
C ARG A 123 -15.75 1.05 -3.00
N ARG A 124 -15.74 0.28 -1.92
CA ARG A 124 -14.72 -0.74 -1.61
C ARG A 124 -15.16 -2.08 -2.17
N VAL A 125 -14.41 -2.62 -3.12
CA VAL A 125 -14.69 -3.92 -3.74
C VAL A 125 -13.53 -4.88 -3.45
N LEU A 126 -13.83 -6.01 -2.82
CA LEU A 126 -12.88 -7.08 -2.62
C LEU A 126 -13.04 -8.10 -3.75
N PHE A 127 -12.05 -8.18 -4.63
CA PHE A 127 -12.00 -9.20 -5.67
C PHE A 127 -11.41 -10.48 -5.09
N VAL A 128 -12.02 -11.63 -5.41
CA VAL A 128 -11.65 -12.90 -4.79
C VAL A 128 -11.57 -14.01 -5.82
N GLU A 129 -10.43 -14.67 -5.89
CA GLU A 129 -10.30 -15.98 -6.55
C GLU A 129 -10.71 -17.07 -5.55
N TRP A 130 -11.59 -17.96 -5.98
CA TRP A 130 -12.17 -18.98 -5.13
C TRP A 130 -11.97 -20.38 -5.68
N ARG A 131 -11.64 -21.33 -4.81
CA ARG A 131 -11.67 -22.76 -5.09
C ARG A 131 -13.04 -23.32 -4.76
N GLY A 132 -13.76 -23.80 -5.78
CA GLY A 132 -15.10 -24.34 -5.62
C GLY A 132 -16.17 -23.25 -5.60
N THR A 133 -17.25 -23.47 -4.85
CA THR A 133 -18.39 -22.54 -4.80
C THR A 133 -18.07 -21.32 -3.93
N PRO A 134 -18.14 -20.08 -4.48
CA PRO A 134 -17.89 -18.88 -3.69
C PRO A 134 -18.95 -18.65 -2.62
N ASP A 135 -18.51 -18.23 -1.42
CA ASP A 135 -19.39 -17.75 -0.34
C ASP A 135 -19.11 -16.26 -0.06
N ALA A 136 -19.52 -15.41 -1.00
CA ALA A 136 -19.30 -13.97 -0.93
C ALA A 136 -20.01 -13.32 0.28
N ALA A 137 -21.19 -13.84 0.68
CA ALA A 137 -21.95 -13.32 1.80
C ALA A 137 -21.27 -13.67 3.14
N GLY A 138 -20.82 -14.91 3.32
CA GLY A 138 -20.08 -15.32 4.51
C GLY A 138 -18.77 -14.55 4.67
N LEU A 139 -18.02 -14.35 3.58
CA LEU A 139 -16.80 -13.54 3.61
C LEU A 139 -17.08 -12.06 3.92
N ALA A 140 -18.13 -11.49 3.33
CA ALA A 140 -18.54 -10.12 3.64
C ALA A 140 -18.89 -9.97 5.13
N GLY A 141 -19.59 -10.95 5.72
CA GLY A 141 -19.87 -10.98 7.16
C GLY A 141 -18.62 -11.11 8.02
N ALA A 142 -17.68 -12.00 7.65
CA ALA A 142 -16.40 -12.15 8.37
C ALA A 142 -15.52 -10.89 8.30
N LEU A 143 -15.70 -10.06 7.26
CA LEU A 143 -14.97 -8.81 7.03
C LEU A 143 -15.85 -7.56 7.20
N GLU A 144 -16.90 -7.63 8.03
CA GLU A 144 -17.81 -6.50 8.27
C GLU A 144 -17.03 -5.22 8.68
N TRP A 145 -16.01 -5.38 9.51
CA TRP A 145 -15.12 -4.31 9.98
C TRP A 145 -14.43 -3.52 8.85
N ALA A 146 -14.28 -4.12 7.66
CA ALA A 146 -13.64 -3.48 6.51
C ALA A 146 -14.59 -2.56 5.72
N GLY A 147 -15.90 -2.59 5.99
CA GLY A 147 -16.88 -1.77 5.29
C GLY A 147 -16.91 -2.02 3.77
N LEU A 148 -16.78 -3.29 3.38
CA LEU A 148 -16.82 -3.69 1.98
C LEU A 148 -18.21 -3.43 1.40
N HIS A 149 -18.25 -2.81 0.21
CA HIS A 149 -19.50 -2.59 -0.50
C HIS A 149 -19.86 -3.79 -1.38
N GLU A 150 -18.86 -4.60 -1.74
CA GLU A 150 -19.01 -5.73 -2.64
C GLU A 150 -17.85 -6.73 -2.42
N VAL A 151 -18.18 -8.01 -2.29
CA VAL A 151 -17.23 -9.12 -2.45
C VAL A 151 -17.51 -9.75 -3.80
N ARG A 152 -16.56 -9.68 -4.72
CA ARG A 152 -16.72 -10.09 -6.12
C ARG A 152 -15.84 -11.30 -6.44
N PRO A 153 -16.43 -12.49 -6.63
CA PRO A 153 -15.71 -13.63 -7.18
C PRO A 153 -15.22 -13.32 -8.61
N VAL A 154 -13.97 -13.68 -8.90
CA VAL A 154 -13.37 -13.57 -10.22
C VAL A 154 -12.58 -14.84 -10.56
N ALA A 155 -12.48 -15.13 -11.86
CA ALA A 155 -11.68 -16.27 -12.32
C ALA A 155 -10.17 -16.05 -12.09
N ARG A 156 -9.70 -14.80 -12.23
CA ARG A 156 -8.31 -14.43 -11.99
C ARG A 156 -8.17 -12.94 -11.66
N ILE A 157 -7.38 -12.64 -10.64
CA ILE A 157 -6.89 -11.32 -10.27
C ILE A 157 -5.68 -11.01 -11.15
N PRO A 158 -5.64 -9.84 -11.82
CA PRO A 158 -4.52 -9.45 -12.66
C PRO A 158 -3.27 -9.25 -11.79
N LEU A 159 -2.17 -9.84 -12.23
CA LEU A 159 -0.87 -9.73 -11.58
C LEU A 159 0.12 -8.98 -12.49
N ASP A 160 1.21 -8.50 -11.89
CA ASP A 160 2.29 -7.83 -12.59
C ASP A 160 2.90 -8.72 -13.68
N SER A 161 3.27 -8.13 -14.82
CA SER A 161 3.79 -8.88 -15.97
C SER A 161 5.23 -9.38 -15.80
N ARG A 162 5.95 -8.92 -14.77
CA ARG A 162 7.37 -9.23 -14.60
C ARG A 162 7.55 -10.59 -13.93
N LEU A 163 6.92 -10.77 -12.77
CA LEU A 163 7.05 -11.98 -11.96
C LEU A 163 5.69 -12.65 -11.67
N GLY A 164 4.57 -11.96 -11.90
CA GLY A 164 3.24 -12.51 -11.59
C GLY A 164 3.04 -12.74 -10.10
N THR A 165 3.62 -11.90 -9.24
CA THR A 165 3.57 -12.06 -7.77
C THR A 165 2.79 -10.94 -7.09
N LYS A 166 2.72 -9.77 -7.72
CA LYS A 166 2.06 -8.58 -7.20
C LYS A 166 0.77 -8.31 -7.96
N VAL A 167 -0.26 -7.85 -7.25
CA VAL A 167 -1.50 -7.41 -7.87
C VAL A 167 -1.24 -6.21 -8.78
N ASP A 168 -1.76 -6.26 -10.01
CA ASP A 168 -1.78 -5.13 -10.93
C ASP A 168 -3.04 -4.29 -10.63
N TYR A 169 -2.91 -3.39 -9.65
CA TYR A 169 -3.99 -2.54 -9.17
C TYR A 169 -4.62 -1.64 -10.27
N PRO A 170 -3.85 -1.05 -11.22
CA PRO A 170 -4.43 -0.36 -12.36
C PRO A 170 -5.40 -1.25 -13.16
N LYS A 171 -5.01 -2.49 -13.51
CA LYS A 171 -5.91 -3.41 -14.22
C LYS A 171 -7.08 -3.86 -13.35
N LEU A 172 -6.84 -4.15 -12.07
CA LEU A 172 -7.88 -4.53 -11.11
C LEU A 172 -8.96 -3.45 -11.00
N ARG A 173 -8.57 -2.17 -10.93
CA ARG A 173 -9.51 -1.03 -10.94
C ARG A 173 -10.28 -0.91 -12.26
N GLY A 174 -9.70 -1.33 -13.38
CA GLY A 174 -10.44 -1.44 -14.66
C GLY A 174 -11.63 -2.39 -14.56
N MET A 175 -11.47 -3.51 -13.85
CA MET A 175 -12.52 -4.52 -13.64
C MET A 175 -13.70 -3.99 -12.82
N CYS A 176 -13.57 -2.88 -12.10
CA CYS A 176 -14.68 -2.26 -11.34
C CYS A 176 -15.92 -1.97 -12.20
N ARG A 177 -15.73 -1.67 -13.49
CA ARG A 177 -16.78 -1.27 -14.44
C ARG A 177 -17.44 -2.45 -15.16
N GLU A 178 -16.79 -3.60 -15.15
CA GLU A 178 -17.27 -4.82 -15.79
C GLU A 178 -18.23 -5.53 -14.84
N ARG A 179 -19.51 -5.14 -14.85
CA ARG A 179 -20.58 -6.00 -14.33
C ARG A 179 -20.98 -6.93 -15.48
N ARG A 180 -20.54 -8.19 -15.43
CA ARG A 180 -21.17 -9.26 -16.23
C ARG A 180 -22.34 -9.82 -15.45
#